data_AF-A0A1B1UU28-F1
#
_entry.id   AF-A0A1B1UU28-F1
#
_cell.length_a   1.000
_cell.length_b   1.000
_cell.length_c   1.000
_cell.angle_alpha   90.00
_cell.angle_beta   90.00
_cell.angle_gamma   90.00
#
_symmetry.space_group_name_H-M   'P 1'
#
loop_
_entity.id
_entity.type
_entity.pdbx_description
1 polymer ?
#
loop_
_entity_poly.entity_id
_entity_poly.type
_entity_poly.pdbx_seq_one_letter_code
_entity_poly.pdbx_strand_id
1 'polypeptide(L)'
;GAFGKVVEASAFGIDKISTCKTVAVKMLKAGATNNEWRALMSELKILIHIGHHLNVVNLLGACTKRGGPLMIIVEFCKYGNLSNYLRSRRGDFVVYKSQDGKALRSSSGCDLSELIKRRLESVASTGSSASSGFIEDKSYCDSEEEEEEQEDLYKKVLTLEDLICYSFQVAKGMEFLASRKCIHRDLAARNILLSENNVVKICDFGLARDVYKDPDYVRKGDARLPLKWMA
;
A
#
# COMPACT_ATOMS: atom_id res chain seq x y z
N GLY A 1 7.80 4.53 14.01
CA GLY A 1 9.07 4.74 13.28
C GLY A 1 10.07 5.50 14.13
N ALA A 2 11.20 5.88 13.54
CA ALA A 2 12.29 6.59 14.23
C ALA A 2 11.88 7.95 14.84
N PHE A 3 10.89 8.62 14.27
CA PHE A 3 10.54 10.01 14.60
C PHE A 3 9.07 10.22 14.99
N GLY A 4 8.25 9.17 14.93
CA GLY A 4 6.81 9.23 15.19
C GLY A 4 6.19 7.90 15.57
N LYS A 5 4.94 7.93 16.04
CA LYS A 5 4.13 6.75 16.36
C LYS A 5 2.92 6.68 15.43
N VAL A 6 2.54 5.47 15.07
CA VAL A 6 1.26 5.17 14.41
C VAL A 6 0.44 4.38 15.41
N VAL A 7 -0.80 4.80 15.62
CA VAL A 7 -1.74 4.11 16.51
C VAL A 7 -2.99 3.73 15.73
N GLU A 8 -3.58 2.60 16.07
CA GLU A 8 -4.93 2.27 15.65
C GLU A 8 -5.91 3.16 16.42
N ALA A 9 -6.95 3.65 15.75
CA ALA A 9 -8.00 4.46 16.36
C ALA A 9 -9.35 4.18 15.71
N SER A 10 -10.41 4.61 16.39
CA SER A 10 -11.78 4.58 15.88
C SER A 10 -12.22 6.01 15.56
N ALA A 11 -12.59 6.28 14.32
CA ALA A 11 -12.97 7.60 13.84
C ALA A 11 -14.45 7.62 13.44
N PHE A 12 -15.23 8.44 14.13
CA PHE A 12 -16.67 8.60 13.89
C PHE A 12 -16.93 9.67 12.82
N GLY A 13 -17.76 9.34 11.83
CA GLY A 13 -18.19 10.27 10.78
C GLY A 13 -17.11 10.69 9.79
N ILE A 14 -15.97 9.97 9.72
CA ILE A 14 -14.85 10.35 8.87
C ILE A 14 -15.07 10.04 7.38
N ASP A 15 -15.93 9.09 7.07
CA ASP A 15 -16.21 8.61 5.71
C ASP A 15 -17.71 8.74 5.40
N LYS A 16 -18.54 8.02 6.16
CA LYS A 16 -20.01 8.13 6.11
C LYS A 16 -20.54 8.70 7.43
N ILE A 17 -21.54 9.59 7.32
CA ILE A 17 -22.25 10.16 8.48
C ILE A 17 -22.77 9.00 9.35
N SER A 18 -22.62 9.14 10.67
CA SER A 18 -23.09 8.16 11.67
C SER A 18 -22.41 6.78 11.66
N THR A 19 -21.28 6.61 10.98
CA THR A 19 -20.49 5.37 11.03
C THR A 19 -19.18 5.54 11.79
N CYS A 20 -18.70 4.48 12.43
CA CYS A 20 -17.38 4.45 13.04
C CYS A 20 -16.45 3.59 12.20
N LYS A 21 -15.27 4.12 11.85
CA LYS A 21 -14.29 3.43 11.00
C LYS A 21 -12.97 3.24 11.75
N THR A 22 -12.39 2.06 11.66
CA THR A 22 -11.02 1.82 12.14
C THR A 22 -10.03 2.52 11.21
N VAL A 23 -9.14 3.31 11.78
CA VAL A 23 -8.16 4.14 11.07
C VAL A 23 -6.78 4.01 11.68
N ALA A 24 -5.75 4.35 10.91
CA ALA A 24 -4.40 4.51 11.42
C ALA A 24 -4.08 6.00 11.59
N VAL A 25 -3.60 6.38 12.77
CA VAL A 25 -3.26 7.78 13.09
C VAL A 25 -1.76 7.92 13.30
N LYS A 26 -1.10 8.66 12.41
CA LYS A 26 0.32 9.00 12.50
C LYS A 26 0.47 10.33 13.24
N MET A 27 1.30 10.34 14.28
CA MET A 27 1.59 11.52 15.09
C MET A 27 3.02 11.49 15.63
N LEU A 28 3.52 12.61 16.11
CA LEU A 28 4.83 12.71 16.74
C LEU A 28 4.83 12.10 18.16
N LYS A 29 6.01 11.71 18.63
CA LYS A 29 6.24 11.33 20.03
C LYS A 29 6.49 12.57 20.89
N ALA A 30 6.36 12.41 22.22
CA ALA A 30 6.79 13.45 23.15
C ALA A 30 8.27 13.77 22.95
N GLY A 31 8.64 15.06 23.00
CA GLY A 31 10.01 15.51 22.77
C GLY A 31 10.43 15.63 21.30
N ALA A 32 9.50 15.50 20.35
CA ALA A 32 9.81 15.70 18.94
C ALA A 32 10.25 17.13 18.62
N THR A 33 11.25 17.24 17.76
CA THR A 33 11.86 18.47 17.26
C THR A 33 11.01 19.14 16.18
N ASN A 34 11.26 20.44 15.97
CA ASN A 34 10.65 21.20 14.86
C ASN A 34 10.97 20.61 13.47
N ASN A 35 12.10 19.91 13.32
CA ASN A 35 12.46 19.23 12.07
C ASN A 35 11.50 18.06 11.80
N GLU A 36 11.19 17.26 12.82
CA GLU A 36 10.26 16.13 12.70
C GLU A 36 8.83 16.60 12.46
N TRP A 37 8.42 17.71 13.09
CA TRP A 37 7.14 18.35 12.78
C TRP A 37 7.05 18.82 11.33
N ARG A 38 8.11 19.46 10.81
CA ARG A 38 8.18 19.83 9.39
C ARG A 38 8.11 18.61 8.48
N ALA A 39 8.80 17.52 8.82
CA ALA A 39 8.75 16.28 8.06
C ALA A 39 7.33 15.68 8.03
N LEU A 40 6.64 15.61 9.18
CA LEU A 40 5.27 15.11 9.24
C LEU A 40 4.28 16.02 8.48
N MET A 41 4.46 17.34 8.56
CA MET A 41 3.67 18.29 7.78
C MET A 41 3.92 18.16 6.27
N SER A 42 5.16 17.93 5.86
CA SER A 42 5.49 17.63 4.45
C SER A 42 4.84 16.34 3.99
N GLU A 43 4.86 15.29 4.81
CA GLU A 43 4.18 14.03 4.52
C GLU A 43 2.67 14.22 4.32
N LEU A 44 2.01 15.01 5.20
CA LEU A 44 0.60 15.38 5.03
C LEU A 44 0.35 16.08 3.69
N LYS A 45 1.18 17.07 3.33
CA LYS A 45 1.06 17.80 2.06
C LYS A 45 1.22 16.89 0.85
N ILE A 46 2.14 15.92 0.92
CA ILE A 46 2.34 14.94 -0.15
C ILE A 46 1.11 14.06 -0.31
N LEU A 47 0.56 13.54 0.81
CA LEU A 47 -0.66 12.72 0.80
C LEU A 47 -1.86 13.49 0.20
N ILE A 48 -2.01 14.78 0.53
CA ILE A 48 -3.03 15.64 -0.08
C ILE A 48 -2.79 15.80 -1.59
N HIS A 49 -1.54 16.04 -2.00
CA HIS A 49 -1.19 16.29 -3.40
C HIS A 49 -1.37 15.05 -4.29
N ILE A 50 -0.98 13.87 -3.82
CA ILE A 50 -1.10 12.64 -4.62
C ILE A 50 -2.57 12.24 -4.81
N GLY A 51 -3.41 12.41 -3.80
CA GLY A 51 -4.83 12.02 -3.87
C GLY A 51 -5.06 10.53 -3.66
N HIS A 52 -6.22 10.03 -4.13
CA HIS A 52 -6.68 8.67 -3.84
C HIS A 52 -6.28 7.66 -4.92
N HIS A 53 -5.85 6.47 -4.48
CA HIS A 53 -5.61 5.33 -5.35
C HIS A 53 -5.77 4.02 -4.56
N LEU A 54 -6.16 2.93 -5.24
CA LEU A 54 -6.37 1.64 -4.58
C LEU A 54 -5.10 1.12 -3.89
N ASN A 55 -3.96 1.23 -4.57
CA ASN A 55 -2.66 0.71 -4.12
C ASN A 55 -1.73 1.75 -3.49
N VAL A 56 -2.28 2.86 -3.00
CA VAL A 56 -1.58 3.85 -2.18
C VAL A 56 -2.40 4.07 -0.92
N VAL A 57 -1.75 4.26 0.23
CA VAL A 57 -2.45 4.58 1.47
C VAL A 57 -3.18 5.91 1.35
N ASN A 58 -4.50 5.86 1.48
CA ASN A 58 -5.39 6.99 1.32
C ASN A 58 -5.50 7.82 2.62
N LEU A 59 -5.35 9.13 2.46
CA LEU A 59 -5.65 10.11 3.50
C LEU A 59 -7.16 10.20 3.71
N LEU A 60 -7.59 10.12 4.97
CA LEU A 60 -8.98 10.31 5.36
C LEU A 60 -9.19 11.68 6.01
N GLY A 61 -8.18 12.18 6.72
CA GLY A 61 -8.25 13.49 7.35
C GLY A 61 -6.97 13.86 8.10
N ALA A 62 -6.98 15.03 8.73
CA ALA A 62 -5.88 15.47 9.58
C ALA A 62 -6.36 16.40 10.69
N CYS A 63 -5.69 16.32 11.85
CA CYS A 63 -5.86 17.29 12.93
C CYS A 63 -4.70 18.28 12.88
N THR A 64 -4.97 19.52 12.49
CA THR A 64 -3.96 20.60 12.32
C THR A 64 -4.24 21.84 13.18
N LYS A 65 -5.26 21.79 14.05
CA LYS A 65 -5.68 22.93 14.88
C LYS A 65 -4.54 23.35 15.83
N ARG A 66 -4.34 24.67 15.94
CA ARG A 66 -3.38 25.26 16.89
C ARG A 66 -3.72 24.82 18.33
N GLY A 67 -2.68 24.46 19.09
CA GLY A 67 -2.82 23.96 20.46
C GLY A 67 -3.03 22.46 20.59
N GLY A 68 -3.24 21.73 19.48
CA GLY A 68 -3.28 20.27 19.45
C GLY A 68 -2.06 19.66 18.74
N PRO A 69 -1.79 18.36 18.94
CA PRO A 69 -0.75 17.66 18.18
C PRO A 69 -1.17 17.49 16.72
N LEU A 70 -0.20 17.57 15.80
CA LEU A 70 -0.42 17.24 14.39
C LEU A 70 -0.71 15.73 14.27
N MET A 71 -1.87 15.40 13.70
CA MET A 71 -2.27 14.03 13.42
C MET A 71 -2.62 13.87 11.94
N ILE A 72 -2.11 12.82 11.32
CA ILE A 72 -2.52 12.37 9.97
C ILE A 72 -3.37 11.12 10.16
N ILE A 73 -4.58 11.13 9.62
CA ILE A 73 -5.53 10.03 9.71
C ILE A 73 -5.63 9.37 8.34
N VAL A 74 -5.25 8.10 8.25
CA VAL A 74 -5.25 7.32 7.01
C VAL A 74 -6.05 6.03 7.19
N GLU A 75 -6.37 5.38 6.08
CA GLU A 75 -6.99 4.06 6.12
C GLU A 75 -6.15 3.03 6.88
N PHE A 76 -6.83 2.15 7.62
CA PHE A 76 -6.18 1.09 8.38
C PHE A 76 -5.92 -0.14 7.50
N CYS A 77 -4.69 -0.65 7.51
CA CYS A 77 -4.31 -1.88 6.81
C CYS A 77 -4.09 -3.00 7.83
N LYS A 78 -5.10 -3.86 7.98
CA LYS A 78 -5.22 -4.88 9.03
C LYS A 78 -4.02 -5.82 9.19
N TYR A 79 -3.34 -6.16 8.09
CA TYR A 79 -2.27 -7.15 8.10
C TYR A 79 -0.87 -6.53 8.28
N GLY A 80 -0.79 -5.21 8.45
CA GLY A 80 0.47 -4.50 8.66
C GLY A 80 1.38 -4.53 7.43
N ASN A 81 2.70 -4.46 7.64
CA ASN A 81 3.64 -4.39 6.51
C ASN A 81 3.88 -5.75 5.83
N LEU A 82 3.98 -5.72 4.51
CA LEU A 82 4.11 -6.88 3.64
C LEU A 82 5.38 -7.69 3.95
N SER A 83 6.48 -7.02 4.33
CA SER A 83 7.71 -7.72 4.71
C SER A 83 7.53 -8.65 5.92
N ASN A 84 6.76 -8.25 6.92
CA ASN A 84 6.49 -9.08 8.10
C ASN A 84 5.45 -10.16 7.79
N TYR A 85 4.41 -9.81 7.04
CA TYR A 85 3.39 -10.75 6.57
C TYR A 85 4.03 -11.90 5.76
N LEU A 86 4.82 -11.60 4.74
CA LEU A 86 5.47 -12.64 3.93
C LEU A 86 6.45 -13.53 4.74
N ARG A 87 7.08 -12.97 5.80
CA ARG A 87 7.91 -13.78 6.70
C ARG A 87 7.10 -14.75 7.55
N SER A 88 5.94 -14.33 8.06
CA SER A 88 5.07 -15.20 8.87
C SER A 88 4.42 -16.30 8.04
N ARG A 89 4.16 -16.07 6.74
CA ARG A 89 3.56 -17.05 5.83
C ARG A 89 4.54 -18.06 5.22
N ARG A 90 5.84 -18.07 5.59
CA ARG A 90 6.85 -18.97 5.00
C ARG A 90 6.52 -20.46 5.12
N GLY A 91 5.89 -20.88 6.22
CA GLY A 91 5.47 -22.28 6.43
C GLY A 91 4.25 -22.71 5.61
N ASP A 92 3.47 -21.73 5.17
CA ASP A 92 2.16 -21.89 4.53
C ASP A 92 2.17 -21.42 3.07
N PHE A 93 3.34 -21.46 2.43
CA PHE A 93 3.50 -21.09 1.03
C PHE A 93 3.43 -22.33 0.12
N VAL A 94 2.62 -22.24 -0.93
CA VAL A 94 2.54 -23.26 -1.99
C VAL A 94 2.67 -22.59 -3.35
N VAL A 95 3.34 -23.24 -4.32
CA VAL A 95 3.52 -22.62 -5.63
C VAL A 95 2.22 -22.62 -6.43
N TYR A 96 1.50 -23.75 -6.43
CA TYR A 96 0.22 -23.92 -7.09
C TYR A 96 -0.76 -24.64 -6.15
N LYS A 97 -2.03 -24.24 -6.19
CA LYS A 97 -3.13 -25.06 -5.66
C LYS A 97 -3.47 -26.09 -6.74
N SER A 98 -3.24 -27.38 -6.46
CA SER A 98 -3.73 -28.43 -7.36
C SER A 98 -5.25 -28.50 -7.29
N GLN A 99 -5.93 -28.73 -8.41
CA GLN A 99 -7.39 -28.95 -8.45
C GLN A 99 -7.83 -30.15 -7.60
N ASP A 100 -6.91 -31.04 -7.22
CA ASP A 100 -7.15 -32.22 -6.37
C ASP A 100 -6.77 -32.05 -4.89
N GLY A 101 -6.55 -30.82 -4.40
CA GLY A 101 -6.25 -30.57 -2.98
C GLY A 101 -4.89 -31.05 -2.47
N LYS A 102 -4.07 -31.71 -3.31
CA LYS A 102 -2.67 -32.05 -2.98
C LYS A 102 -1.77 -30.84 -3.22
N ALA A 103 -1.35 -30.19 -2.13
CA ALA A 103 -0.34 -29.13 -2.15
C ALA A 103 1.01 -29.70 -2.62
N LEU A 104 1.48 -29.28 -3.80
CA LEU A 104 2.82 -29.63 -4.27
C LEU A 104 3.83 -28.70 -3.60
N ARG A 105 4.51 -29.20 -2.56
CA ARG A 105 5.67 -28.52 -1.96
C ARG A 105 6.86 -28.72 -2.89
N SER A 106 7.32 -27.64 -3.53
CA SER A 106 8.48 -27.69 -4.41
C SER A 106 9.72 -28.14 -3.62
N SER A 107 10.24 -29.30 -4.02
CA SER A 107 11.65 -29.64 -3.90
C SER A 107 12.36 -29.06 -5.13
N SER A 108 13.45 -28.33 -4.91
CA SER A 108 14.35 -27.69 -5.89
C SER A 108 13.86 -26.40 -6.59
N GLY A 109 14.68 -25.34 -6.48
CA GLY A 109 14.40 -24.00 -6.97
C GLY A 109 14.67 -23.75 -8.47
N CYS A 110 14.96 -24.78 -9.27
CA CYS A 110 15.28 -24.62 -10.69
C CYS A 110 14.05 -24.47 -11.59
N ASP A 111 12.90 -25.04 -11.20
CA ASP A 111 11.71 -25.13 -12.07
C ASP A 111 10.85 -23.84 -12.08
N LEU A 112 10.90 -23.08 -10.97
CA LEU A 112 10.11 -21.85 -10.82
C LEU A 112 10.57 -20.73 -11.77
N SER A 113 11.88 -20.64 -12.03
CA SER A 113 12.44 -19.59 -12.88
C SER A 113 12.10 -19.79 -14.35
N GLU A 114 12.09 -21.04 -14.84
CA GLU A 114 11.70 -21.35 -16.22
C GLU A 114 10.20 -21.14 -16.44
N LEU A 115 9.36 -21.50 -15.46
CA LEU A 115 7.92 -21.36 -15.60
C LEU A 115 7.45 -19.89 -15.56
N ILE A 116 8.07 -19.06 -14.69
CA ILE A 116 7.82 -17.62 -14.65
C ILE A 116 8.21 -16.98 -15.98
N LYS A 117 9.33 -17.41 -16.58
CA LYS A 117 9.80 -16.92 -17.88
C LYS A 117 8.80 -17.23 -19.00
N ARG A 118 8.29 -18.46 -19.07
CA ARG A 118 7.26 -18.85 -20.05
C ARG A 118 5.97 -18.03 -19.93
N ARG A 119 5.54 -17.70 -18.72
CA ARG A 119 4.30 -16.94 -18.50
C ARG A 119 4.46 -15.44 -18.81
N LEU A 120 5.63 -14.86 -18.54
CA LEU A 120 5.95 -13.47 -18.91
C LEU A 120 6.06 -13.29 -20.44
N GLU A 121 6.63 -14.27 -21.14
CA GLU A 121 6.70 -14.28 -22.61
C GLU A 121 5.31 -14.35 -23.26
N SER A 122 4.34 -15.03 -22.62
CA SER A 122 2.97 -15.11 -23.14
C SER A 122 2.16 -13.81 -22.97
N VAL A 123 2.36 -13.05 -21.88
CA VAL A 123 1.67 -11.75 -21.70
C VAL A 123 2.26 -10.62 -22.53
N ALA A 124 3.54 -10.69 -22.89
CA ALA A 124 4.17 -9.70 -23.76
C ALA A 124 3.69 -9.77 -25.23
N SER A 125 2.99 -10.86 -25.62
CA SER A 125 2.66 -11.16 -27.01
C SER A 125 1.26 -10.72 -27.46
N THR A 126 0.44 -10.13 -26.59
CA THR A 126 -0.87 -9.56 -26.99
C THR A 126 -0.79 -8.06 -27.14
N GLY A 127 -0.57 -7.61 -28.38
CA GLY A 127 -0.66 -6.21 -28.78
C GLY A 127 -2.03 -5.61 -28.44
N SER A 128 -2.00 -4.44 -27.81
CA SER A 128 -3.19 -3.68 -27.44
C SER A 128 -3.93 -3.19 -28.69
N SER A 129 -5.25 -3.34 -28.68
CA SER A 129 -6.16 -2.55 -29.50
C SER A 129 -7.39 -2.26 -28.66
N ALA A 130 -7.45 -1.04 -28.13
CA ALA A 130 -8.59 -0.54 -27.38
C ALA A 130 -9.74 -0.24 -28.36
N SER A 131 -10.93 -0.74 -28.07
CA SER A 131 -12.18 -0.27 -28.67
C SER A 131 -13.04 0.36 -27.59
N SER A 132 -13.40 1.61 -27.84
CA SER A 132 -14.32 2.47 -27.10
C SER A 132 -15.76 1.97 -27.18
N GLY A 133 -16.47 1.96 -26.06
CA GLY A 133 -17.92 1.72 -26.03
C GLY A 133 -18.56 2.29 -24.77
N PHE A 134 -18.99 3.55 -24.84
CA PHE A 134 -19.96 4.16 -23.92
C PHE A 134 -21.35 3.59 -24.20
N ILE A 135 -22.10 3.18 -23.16
CA ILE A 135 -23.57 3.29 -23.05
C ILE A 135 -23.92 3.51 -21.57
N GLU A 136 -24.78 4.51 -21.32
CA GLU A 136 -25.31 4.95 -20.02
C GLU A 136 -26.51 4.13 -19.50
N ASP A 137 -26.65 4.17 -18.16
CA ASP A 137 -27.85 4.11 -17.31
C ASP A 137 -28.86 2.95 -17.40
N LYS A 138 -29.02 2.23 -16.26
CA LYS A 138 -30.24 2.35 -15.42
C LYS A 138 -30.25 1.48 -14.15
N SER A 139 -30.87 2.09 -13.13
CA SER A 139 -31.78 1.51 -12.12
C SER A 139 -31.19 0.84 -10.87
N TYR A 140 -31.38 1.56 -9.76
CA TYR A 140 -31.45 1.10 -8.38
C TYR A 140 -32.21 -0.22 -8.23
N CYS A 141 -31.58 -1.20 -7.59
CA CYS A 141 -32.28 -2.25 -6.86
C CYS A 141 -31.45 -2.54 -5.60
N ASP A 142 -32.08 -2.22 -4.48
CA ASP A 142 -31.68 -2.54 -3.12
C ASP A 142 -31.47 -4.05 -3.03
N SER A 143 -30.21 -4.48 -3.05
CA SER A 143 -29.81 -5.85 -2.78
C SER A 143 -29.15 -5.75 -1.42
N GLU A 144 -29.79 -6.32 -0.40
CA GLU A 144 -29.19 -6.58 0.89
C GLU A 144 -27.81 -7.19 0.62
N GLU A 145 -26.74 -6.43 0.93
CA GLU A 145 -25.39 -6.96 0.87
C GLU A 145 -25.35 -8.10 1.89
N GLU A 146 -25.50 -9.33 1.41
CA GLU A 146 -25.13 -10.51 2.17
C GLU A 146 -23.68 -10.25 2.63
N GLU A 147 -23.50 -10.06 3.93
CA GLU A 147 -22.17 -9.94 4.53
C GLU A 147 -21.46 -11.27 4.28
N GLU A 148 -20.80 -11.40 3.12
CA GLU A 148 -19.87 -12.51 2.86
C GLU A 148 -18.88 -12.49 4.02
N GLU A 149 -18.90 -13.52 4.87
CA GLU A 149 -17.96 -13.65 5.98
C GLU A 149 -16.54 -13.52 5.44
N GLN A 150 -15.94 -12.36 5.69
CA GLN A 150 -14.67 -11.98 5.10
C GLN A 150 -13.58 -12.91 5.65
N GLU A 151 -13.19 -13.92 4.85
CA GLU A 151 -12.22 -14.93 5.27
C GLU A 151 -10.88 -14.28 5.67
N ASP A 152 -10.45 -14.54 6.90
CA ASP A 152 -9.19 -13.98 7.41
C ASP A 152 -7.99 -14.53 6.63
N LEU A 153 -7.23 -13.65 5.96
CA LEU A 153 -6.04 -14.00 5.17
C LEU A 153 -4.97 -14.78 5.95
N TYR A 154 -4.95 -14.70 7.29
CA TYR A 154 -4.07 -15.55 8.09
C TYR A 154 -4.40 -17.03 8.03
N LYS A 155 -5.64 -17.40 7.67
CA LYS A 155 -6.08 -18.79 7.52
C LYS A 155 -5.80 -19.34 6.11
N LYS A 156 -5.62 -18.47 5.12
CA LYS A 156 -5.47 -18.85 3.70
C LYS A 156 -4.01 -19.10 3.31
N VAL A 157 -3.72 -20.26 2.75
CA VAL A 157 -2.39 -20.61 2.19
C VAL A 157 -1.93 -19.56 1.17
N LEU A 158 -0.70 -19.07 1.31
CA LEU A 158 -0.10 -18.08 0.41
C LEU A 158 0.38 -18.77 -0.87
N THR A 159 0.05 -18.20 -2.02
CA THR A 159 0.37 -18.80 -3.33
C THR A 159 1.32 -17.94 -4.16
N LEU A 160 1.89 -18.51 -5.23
CA LEU A 160 2.65 -17.73 -6.22
C LEU A 160 1.77 -16.64 -6.89
N GLU A 161 0.50 -16.94 -7.10
CA GLU A 161 -0.47 -15.99 -7.66
C GLU A 161 -0.63 -14.76 -6.77
N ASP A 162 -0.67 -14.93 -5.45
CA ASP A 162 -0.72 -13.82 -4.50
C ASP A 162 0.53 -12.94 -4.62
N LEU A 163 1.72 -13.53 -4.76
CA LEU A 163 2.98 -12.77 -4.91
C LEU A 163 3.01 -11.96 -6.22
N ILE A 164 2.53 -12.55 -7.32
CA ILE A 164 2.40 -11.86 -8.61
C ILE A 164 1.39 -10.71 -8.47
N CYS A 165 0.25 -10.97 -7.82
CA CYS A 165 -0.79 -9.98 -7.60
C CYS A 165 -0.28 -8.80 -6.76
N TYR A 166 0.44 -9.04 -5.66
CA TYR A 166 1.06 -7.97 -4.87
C TYR A 166 2.06 -7.16 -5.69
N SER A 167 2.89 -7.82 -6.50
CA SER A 167 3.87 -7.15 -7.35
C SER A 167 3.20 -6.25 -8.38
N PHE A 168 2.13 -6.73 -9.02
CA PHE A 168 1.34 -5.96 -9.98
C PHE A 168 0.65 -4.76 -9.33
N GLN A 169 0.04 -4.95 -8.16
CA GLN A 169 -0.59 -3.88 -7.39
C GLN A 169 0.41 -2.79 -6.97
N VAL A 170 1.61 -3.16 -6.51
CA VAL A 170 2.67 -2.19 -6.20
C VAL A 170 3.12 -1.43 -7.46
N ALA A 171 3.25 -2.12 -8.60
CA ALA A 171 3.56 -1.46 -9.87
C ALA A 171 2.48 -0.44 -10.26
N LYS A 172 1.19 -0.79 -10.10
CA LYS A 172 0.06 0.14 -10.33
C LYS A 172 0.09 1.35 -9.40
N GLY A 173 0.39 1.14 -8.12
CA GLY A 173 0.58 2.24 -7.18
C GLY A 173 1.74 3.16 -7.57
N MET A 174 2.86 2.62 -8.02
CA MET A 174 4.02 3.43 -8.46
C MET A 174 3.78 4.15 -9.78
N GLU A 175 3.06 3.55 -10.73
CA GLU A 175 2.56 4.20 -11.96
C GLU A 175 1.71 5.42 -11.60
N PHE A 176 0.78 5.24 -10.66
CA PHE A 176 -0.03 6.35 -10.13
C PHE A 176 0.85 7.45 -9.52
N LEU A 177 1.78 7.12 -8.61
CA LEU A 177 2.68 8.12 -8.01
C LEU A 177 3.50 8.89 -9.04
N ALA A 178 3.99 8.21 -10.08
CA ALA A 178 4.71 8.83 -11.19
C ALA A 178 3.82 9.83 -11.96
N SER A 179 2.55 9.47 -12.23
CA SER A 179 1.58 10.37 -12.86
C SER A 179 1.30 11.63 -12.01
N ARG A 180 1.42 11.51 -10.69
CA ARG A 180 1.29 12.61 -9.72
C ARG A 180 2.61 13.36 -9.47
N LYS A 181 3.66 13.09 -10.26
CA LYS A 181 5.00 13.68 -10.16
C LYS A 181 5.61 13.49 -8.76
N CYS A 182 5.32 12.36 -8.11
CA CYS A 182 5.83 12.01 -6.79
C CYS A 182 6.86 10.89 -6.89
N ILE A 183 8.05 11.12 -6.31
CA ILE A 183 9.10 10.08 -6.20
C ILE A 183 9.13 9.59 -4.75
N HIS A 184 8.91 8.29 -4.55
CA HIS A 184 8.82 7.67 -3.22
C HIS A 184 10.15 7.70 -2.43
N ARG A 185 11.27 7.40 -3.10
CA ARG A 185 12.66 7.39 -2.56
C ARG A 185 12.98 6.38 -1.46
N ASP A 186 11.98 5.71 -0.89
CA ASP A 186 12.17 4.57 0.02
C ASP A 186 11.23 3.39 -0.30
N LEU A 187 11.19 2.96 -1.57
CA LEU A 187 10.35 1.82 -1.94
C LEU A 187 10.97 0.51 -1.43
N ALA A 188 10.29 -0.13 -0.50
CA ALA A 188 10.69 -1.42 0.07
C ALA A 188 9.47 -2.16 0.64
N ALA A 189 9.53 -3.48 0.77
CA ALA A 189 8.42 -4.30 1.31
C ALA A 189 7.99 -3.92 2.75
N ARG A 190 8.83 -3.22 3.51
CA ARG A 190 8.49 -2.65 4.83
C ARG A 190 7.53 -1.45 4.74
N ASN A 191 7.51 -0.78 3.59
CA ASN A 191 6.73 0.40 3.26
C ASN A 191 5.55 0.05 2.33
N ILE A 192 5.23 -1.24 2.23
CA ILE A 192 4.00 -1.73 1.62
C ILE A 192 3.16 -2.32 2.74
N LEU A 193 1.90 -1.89 2.85
CA LEU A 193 0.93 -2.43 3.79
C LEU A 193 -0.03 -3.38 3.09
N LEU A 194 -0.50 -4.40 3.81
CA LEU A 194 -1.52 -5.33 3.34
C LEU A 194 -2.84 -5.02 4.07
N SER A 195 -3.86 -4.69 3.28
CA SER A 195 -5.23 -4.46 3.73
C SER A 195 -6.06 -5.73 3.60
N GLU A 196 -7.32 -5.64 3.97
CA GLU A 196 -8.34 -6.65 3.65
C GLU A 196 -8.45 -6.89 2.14
N ASN A 197 -9.07 -8.01 1.77
CA ASN A 197 -9.31 -8.41 0.38
C ASN A 197 -8.03 -8.53 -0.47
N ASN A 198 -6.90 -8.86 0.16
CA ASN A 198 -5.62 -9.08 -0.51
C ASN A 198 -5.08 -7.84 -1.24
N VAL A 199 -5.45 -6.65 -0.77
CA VAL A 199 -5.05 -5.37 -1.38
C VAL A 199 -3.78 -4.83 -0.72
N VAL A 200 -2.74 -4.58 -1.51
CA VAL A 200 -1.51 -3.94 -1.02
C VAL A 200 -1.47 -2.45 -1.34
N LYS A 201 -0.92 -1.68 -0.40
CA LYS A 201 -0.90 -0.21 -0.42
C LYS A 201 0.48 0.32 -0.10
N ILE A 202 1.01 1.18 -0.97
CA ILE A 202 2.27 1.89 -0.76
C ILE A 202 2.10 2.93 0.34
N CYS A 203 3.02 2.98 1.30
CA CYS A 203 2.99 3.90 2.44
C CYS A 203 4.38 4.50 2.74
N ASP A 204 4.43 5.40 3.72
CA ASP A 204 5.64 6.04 4.25
C ASP A 204 6.32 7.03 3.28
N PHE A 205 5.61 8.14 3.04
CA PHE A 205 6.08 9.26 2.22
C PHE A 205 7.03 10.22 2.97
N GLY A 206 7.57 9.82 4.13
CA GLY A 206 8.47 10.66 4.94
C GLY A 206 9.76 11.08 4.23
N LEU A 207 10.15 10.37 3.16
CA LEU A 207 11.28 10.71 2.29
C LEU A 207 10.85 11.11 0.87
N ALA A 208 9.56 11.13 0.58
CA ALA A 208 9.05 11.37 -0.76
C ALA A 208 9.20 12.84 -1.19
N ARG A 209 9.16 13.09 -2.49
CA ARG A 209 9.37 14.41 -3.10
C ARG A 209 8.39 14.70 -4.22
N ASP A 210 7.91 15.94 -4.28
CA ASP A 210 7.30 16.52 -5.47
C ASP A 210 8.41 17.03 -6.40
N VAL A 211 8.41 16.56 -7.64
CA VAL A 211 9.48 16.84 -8.62
C VAL A 211 9.59 18.34 -8.98
N TYR A 212 8.52 19.13 -8.85
CA TYR A 212 8.53 20.53 -9.27
C TYR A 212 8.54 21.55 -8.13
N LYS A 213 8.09 21.18 -6.92
CA LYS A 213 7.98 22.12 -5.80
C LYS A 213 9.21 22.20 -4.90
N ASP A 214 10.21 21.36 -5.13
CA ASP A 214 11.38 21.25 -4.24
C ASP A 214 12.74 21.26 -4.96
N PRO A 215 13.05 22.30 -5.77
CA PRO A 215 14.37 22.43 -6.41
C PRO A 215 15.50 22.73 -5.39
N ASP A 216 15.18 23.28 -4.22
CA ASP A 216 16.15 23.79 -3.23
C ASP A 216 16.42 22.85 -2.05
N TYR A 217 15.86 21.63 -2.02
CA TYR A 217 16.19 20.65 -0.96
C TYR A 217 17.55 19.99 -1.21
N VAL A 218 18.60 20.78 -0.97
CA VAL A 218 19.98 20.33 -0.89
C VAL A 218 20.07 19.29 0.22
N ARG A 219 20.68 18.13 -0.09
CA ARG A 219 20.99 17.07 0.88
C ARG A 219 21.82 17.68 2.03
N LYS A 220 21.18 18.08 3.13
CA LYS A 220 21.86 18.63 4.30
C LYS A 220 22.33 17.48 5.21
N GLY A 221 23.55 17.01 4.99
CA GLY A 221 24.32 16.21 5.95
C GLY A 221 24.06 14.70 5.98
N ASP A 222 24.47 14.12 7.12
CA ASP A 222 24.67 12.70 7.47
C ASP A 222 23.36 11.88 7.59
N ALA A 223 22.47 12.05 6.61
CA ALA A 223 21.16 11.41 6.61
C ALA A 223 21.30 9.89 6.49
N ARG A 224 20.71 9.14 7.43
CA ARG A 224 20.59 7.68 7.33
C ARG A 224 19.70 7.31 6.13
N LEU A 225 20.29 6.65 5.15
CA LEU A 225 19.63 6.28 3.90
C LEU A 225 19.55 4.76 3.76
N PRO A 226 18.53 4.23 3.09
CA PRO A 226 18.35 2.80 2.87
C PRO A 226 19.28 2.30 1.75
N LEU A 227 20.58 2.23 2.01
CA LEU A 227 21.62 1.96 0.98
C LEU A 227 21.35 0.73 0.12
N LYS A 228 20.78 -0.34 0.68
CA LYS A 228 20.44 -1.57 -0.07
C LYS A 228 19.27 -1.42 -1.06
N TRP A 229 18.55 -0.31 -1.04
CA TRP A 229 17.36 -0.03 -1.86
C TRP A 229 17.53 1.21 -2.73
N MET A 230 18.72 1.81 -2.76
CA MET A 230 19.02 2.95 -3.62
C MET A 230 19.55 2.45 -4.97
N ALA A 231 19.07 3.07 -6.05
CA ALA A 231 19.61 2.93 -7.40
C ALA A 231 20.65 4.02 -7.67
#